data_AF-A0A8X6V672-F1
#
_entry.id   AF-A0A8X6V672-F1
#
_cell.length_a   1.000
_cell.length_b   1.000
_cell.length_c   1.000
_cell.angle_alpha   90.00
_cell.angle_beta   90.00
_cell.angle_gamma   90.00
#
_symmetry.space_group_name_H-M   'P 1'
#
loop_
_entity.id
_entity.type
_entity.pdbx_description
1 polymer ?
#
loop_
_entity_poly.entity_id
_entity_poly.type
_entity_poly.pdbx_seq_one_letter_code
_entity_poly.pdbx_strand_id
1 'polypeptide(L)'
;MAKSISGRSKKRRFTGNRYTIRATINENDETSELNSTESASAKKFPYDREDGSCLINSSIVLGLRIIGKGFSAGKKLCAFLGLPFLSKLAFRNQERKLLKATERVAQENINAALSEIKGSNSFTKCGISIDGTWQRRGYSSLNGCVSAISVDTGKILDIEVMTQYCHICAKGNSQSSKHVCSNYKGSAGNMEVVGAYRIFERSNVRNVQYNEYYGDGDSKGYESVKNFLWN
;
A
#
# COMPACT_ATOMS: atom_id res chain seq x y z
N MET A 1 23.42 -5.17 -15.34
CA MET A 1 24.36 -4.93 -14.22
C MET A 1 23.53 -4.55 -13.00
N ALA A 2 23.57 -5.32 -11.91
CA ALA A 2 22.94 -4.93 -10.66
C ALA A 2 23.75 -3.76 -10.07
N LYS A 3 23.14 -2.58 -9.93
CA LYS A 3 23.78 -1.40 -9.35
C LYS A 3 23.36 -1.31 -7.88
N SER A 4 24.30 -1.54 -6.96
CA SER A 4 24.05 -1.42 -5.51
C SER A 4 24.24 0.03 -5.05
N ILE A 5 23.30 0.58 -4.26
CA ILE A 5 23.55 1.78 -3.45
C ILE A 5 23.99 1.32 -2.07
N SER A 6 25.28 1.00 -1.89
CA SER A 6 25.83 0.65 -0.57
C SER A 6 26.63 1.84 -0.01
N GLY A 7 26.28 2.29 1.20
CA GLY A 7 27.09 3.29 1.91
C GLY A 7 26.41 4.28 2.86
N ARG A 8 25.13 4.15 3.23
CA ARG A 8 24.50 5.09 4.20
C ARG A 8 24.23 4.43 5.55
N SER A 9 24.89 4.97 6.59
CA SER A 9 24.69 4.61 8.01
C SER A 9 23.20 4.53 8.35
N LYS A 10 22.78 3.41 8.98
CA LYS A 10 21.39 3.12 9.37
C LYS A 10 20.90 3.97 10.56
N LYS A 11 21.14 5.29 10.57
CA LYS A 11 20.36 6.23 11.39
C LYS A 11 19.13 6.64 10.59
N ARG A 12 18.08 5.82 10.66
CA ARG A 12 16.76 6.19 10.12
C ARG A 12 16.13 7.26 11.03
N ARG A 13 16.40 8.53 10.77
CA ARG A 13 15.48 9.61 11.21
C ARG A 13 14.33 9.64 10.22
N PHE A 14 13.12 9.42 10.71
CA PHE A 14 11.91 9.74 9.96
C PHE A 14 11.79 11.27 9.90
N THR A 15 12.39 11.88 8.88
CA THR A 15 12.02 13.22 8.46
C THR A 15 10.77 13.03 7.61
N GLY A 16 9.60 13.44 8.13
CA GLY A 16 8.31 13.21 7.49
C GLY A 16 8.33 13.39 5.97
N ASN A 17 7.50 12.60 5.30
CA ASN A 17 7.37 12.60 3.86
C ASN A 17 6.93 14.00 3.37
N ARG A 18 7.48 14.52 2.25
CA ARG A 18 7.14 15.85 1.67
C ARG A 18 5.66 16.03 1.28
N TYR A 19 4.88 14.95 1.28
CA TYR A 19 3.43 14.88 1.05
C TYR A 19 2.62 14.83 2.35
N THR A 20 3.25 14.92 3.53
CA THR A 20 2.55 15.13 4.80
C THR A 20 2.38 16.62 5.00
N ILE A 21 1.16 17.14 4.79
CA ILE A 21 0.81 18.54 5.09
C ILE A 21 1.06 18.75 6.59
N ARG A 22 2.08 19.54 6.94
CA ARG A 22 2.22 20.07 8.30
C ARG A 22 1.16 21.16 8.44
N ALA A 23 0.02 20.82 9.04
CA ALA A 23 -0.81 21.84 9.65
C ALA A 23 -0.06 22.35 10.88
N THR A 24 0.70 23.43 10.72
CA THR A 24 1.16 24.24 11.84
C THR A 24 -0.07 24.93 12.41
N ILE A 25 -0.57 24.42 13.53
CA ILE A 25 -1.52 25.13 14.37
C ILE A 25 -0.68 26.13 15.17
N ASN A 26 -0.75 27.41 14.82
CA ASN A 26 -0.39 28.48 15.74
C ASN A 26 -1.66 28.83 16.51
N GLU A 27 -1.65 28.56 17.80
CA GLU A 27 -2.53 29.21 18.76
C GLU A 27 -2.14 30.69 18.80
N ASN A 28 -3.02 31.57 18.31
CA ASN A 28 -3.37 32.87 18.88
C ASN A 28 -4.16 33.73 17.87
N ASP A 29 -5.14 34.42 18.44
CA ASP A 29 -6.00 35.50 17.94
C ASP A 29 -7.34 35.19 17.27
N GLU A 30 -8.36 35.67 17.99
CA GLU A 30 -9.78 35.72 17.73
C GLU A 30 -10.13 36.75 16.65
N THR A 31 -11.12 36.38 15.85
CA THR A 31 -12.17 37.22 15.26
C THR A 31 -11.83 38.35 14.27
N SER A 32 -12.69 38.41 13.24
CA SER A 32 -12.90 39.48 12.26
C SER A 32 -11.81 39.68 11.20
N GLU A 33 -12.03 39.14 9.99
CA GLU A 33 -12.56 39.94 8.88
C GLU A 33 -12.90 39.06 7.67
N LEU A 34 -13.91 39.54 6.95
CA LEU A 34 -14.58 38.89 5.84
C LEU A 34 -13.77 38.95 4.54
N ASN A 35 -13.87 37.84 3.81
CA ASN A 35 -13.95 37.74 2.35
C ASN A 35 -12.73 38.02 1.47
N SER A 36 -12.66 37.14 0.47
CA SER A 36 -11.94 37.23 -0.81
C SER A 36 -10.42 37.08 -0.74
N THR A 37 -9.93 35.89 -1.10
CA THR A 37 -9.37 35.65 -2.44
C THR A 37 -8.82 34.21 -2.54
N GLU A 38 -8.81 33.75 -3.78
CA GLU A 38 -8.54 32.40 -4.30
C GLU A 38 -7.30 31.68 -3.74
N SER A 39 -7.34 30.34 -3.69
CA SER A 39 -6.46 29.49 -4.52
C SER A 39 -6.44 28.00 -4.11
N ALA A 40 -6.17 27.16 -5.13
CA ALA A 40 -5.57 25.82 -5.05
C ALA A 40 -6.38 24.65 -4.47
N SER A 41 -7.19 24.04 -5.36
CA SER A 41 -7.40 22.59 -5.54
C SER A 41 -7.11 21.65 -4.35
N ALA A 42 -7.98 21.66 -3.34
CA ALA A 42 -8.20 20.45 -2.55
C ALA A 42 -9.12 19.54 -3.38
N LYS A 43 -8.56 18.52 -4.04
CA LYS A 43 -9.37 17.46 -4.67
C LYS A 43 -10.21 16.80 -3.56
N LYS A 44 -11.46 17.21 -3.48
CA LYS A 44 -12.50 16.64 -2.62
C LYS A 44 -12.60 15.15 -2.98
N PHE A 45 -12.33 14.27 -2.02
CA PHE A 45 -12.65 12.85 -2.19
C PHE A 45 -14.13 12.75 -2.56
N PRO A 46 -14.51 12.05 -3.65
CA PRO A 46 -15.91 11.88 -4.00
C PRO A 46 -16.51 10.92 -2.98
N TYR A 47 -17.08 11.48 -1.93
CA TYR A 47 -17.94 10.78 -0.99
C TYR A 47 -19.36 11.24 -1.30
N ASP A 48 -20.12 10.37 -1.98
CA ASP A 48 -21.57 10.51 -2.05
C ASP A 48 -22.12 10.63 -0.62
N ARG A 49 -23.16 11.44 -0.43
CA ARG A 49 -23.77 11.72 0.87
C ARG A 49 -24.25 10.42 1.55
N GLU A 50 -23.37 9.76 2.31
CA GLU A 50 -23.75 8.71 3.25
C GLU A 50 -24.09 9.35 4.60
N ASP A 51 -25.19 8.86 5.20
CA ASP A 51 -25.62 9.09 6.58
C ASP A 51 -24.44 9.20 7.57
N GLY A 52 -24.45 10.23 8.43
CA GLY A 52 -23.36 10.55 9.37
C GLY A 52 -22.99 9.40 10.32
N SER A 53 -23.90 8.45 10.53
CA SER A 53 -23.64 7.21 11.28
C SER A 53 -22.64 6.28 10.58
N CYS A 54 -22.59 6.28 9.24
CA CYS A 54 -21.67 5.46 8.44
C CYS A 54 -20.24 6.02 8.46
N LEU A 55 -20.10 7.35 8.53
CA LEU A 55 -18.79 8.02 8.55
C LEU A 55 -18.01 7.69 9.82
N ILE A 56 -18.61 7.84 11.01
CA ILE A 56 -17.94 7.55 12.29
C ILE A 56 -17.47 6.10 12.35
N ASN A 57 -18.32 5.17 11.90
CA ASN A 57 -18.01 3.75 11.86
C ASN A 57 -16.84 3.43 10.90
N SER A 58 -16.77 4.12 9.76
CA SER A 58 -15.64 4.00 8.84
C SER A 58 -14.36 4.59 9.42
N SER A 59 -14.46 5.77 10.05
CA SER A 59 -13.35 6.49 10.67
C SER A 59 -12.70 5.72 11.81
N ILE A 60 -13.49 5.11 12.72
CA ILE A 60 -12.93 4.33 13.83
C ILE A 60 -12.23 3.06 13.32
N VAL A 61 -12.81 2.39 12.31
CA VAL A 61 -12.20 1.20 11.72
C VAL A 61 -10.91 1.57 10.98
N LEU A 62 -10.91 2.65 10.21
CA LEU A 62 -9.73 3.17 9.53
C LEU A 62 -8.64 3.56 10.53
N GLY A 63 -8.99 4.32 11.58
CA GLY A 63 -8.08 4.73 12.63
C GLY A 63 -7.41 3.53 13.32
N LEU A 64 -8.20 2.51 13.68
CA LEU A 64 -7.68 1.25 14.22
C LEU A 64 -6.71 0.57 13.25
N ARG A 65 -7.02 0.53 11.95
CA ARG A 65 -6.17 -0.11 10.95
C ARG A 65 -4.86 0.64 10.72
N ILE A 66 -4.86 1.97 10.73
CA ILE A 66 -3.65 2.81 10.62
C ILE A 66 -2.67 2.51 11.77
N ILE A 67 -3.17 2.29 12.99
CA ILE A 67 -2.32 1.98 14.15
C ILE A 67 -2.02 0.48 14.32
N GLY A 68 -2.33 -0.34 13.31
CA GLY A 68 -2.09 -1.79 13.35
C GLY A 68 -2.95 -2.54 14.38
N LYS A 69 -4.11 -1.98 14.75
CA LYS A 69 -5.10 -2.58 15.63
C LYS A 69 -6.32 -3.06 14.84
N GLY A 70 -7.18 -3.80 15.52
CA GLY A 70 -8.40 -4.35 14.93
C GLY A 70 -9.52 -4.45 15.96
N PHE A 71 -10.56 -5.22 15.61
CA PHE A 71 -11.80 -5.34 16.37
C PHE A 71 -11.60 -5.44 17.89
N SER A 72 -10.76 -6.38 18.36
CA SER A 72 -10.60 -6.63 19.81
C SER A 72 -10.02 -5.44 20.56
N ALA A 73 -9.12 -4.67 19.94
CA ALA A 73 -8.55 -3.48 20.54
C ALA A 73 -9.55 -2.32 20.53
N GLY A 74 -10.27 -2.12 19.42
CA GLY A 74 -11.34 -1.12 19.33
C GLY A 74 -12.45 -1.36 20.35
N LYS A 75 -12.89 -2.62 20.52
CA LYS A 75 -13.89 -2.99 21.51
C LYS A 75 -13.43 -2.66 22.94
N LYS A 76 -12.17 -2.94 23.28
CA LYS A 76 -11.60 -2.60 24.60
C LYS A 76 -11.52 -1.10 24.82
N LEU A 77 -11.08 -0.35 23.81
CA LEU A 77 -10.99 1.11 23.88
C LEU A 77 -12.37 1.74 24.12
N CYS A 78 -13.37 1.41 23.31
CA CYS A 78 -14.72 1.95 23.47
C CYS A 78 -15.35 1.53 24.80
N ALA A 79 -15.13 0.29 25.26
CA ALA A 79 -15.59 -0.15 26.57
C ALA A 79 -14.98 0.68 27.71
N PHE A 80 -13.69 0.99 27.65
CA PHE A 80 -13.02 1.85 28.64
C PHE A 80 -13.60 3.28 28.64
N LEU A 81 -13.96 3.81 27.47
CA LEU A 81 -14.55 5.14 27.30
C LEU A 81 -16.07 5.18 27.58
N GLY A 82 -16.70 4.05 27.90
CA GLY A 82 -18.17 3.98 28.05
C GLY A 82 -18.94 4.18 26.74
N LEU A 83 -18.31 3.94 25.59
CA LEU A 83 -18.91 4.12 24.27
C LEU A 83 -19.42 2.79 23.67
N PRO A 84 -20.55 2.80 22.93
CA PRO A 84 -20.96 1.65 22.16
C PRO A 84 -19.92 1.34 21.06
N PHE A 85 -19.83 0.07 20.68
CA PHE A 85 -18.92 -0.37 19.62
C PHE A 85 -19.62 -1.26 18.60
N LEU A 86 -19.04 -1.31 17.40
CA LEU A 86 -19.50 -2.11 16.29
C LEU A 86 -19.62 -3.60 16.66
N SER A 87 -20.63 -4.25 16.07
CA SER A 87 -20.65 -5.72 16.03
C SER A 87 -19.49 -6.23 15.16
N LYS A 88 -19.10 -7.49 15.34
CA LYS A 88 -18.01 -8.09 14.55
C LYS A 88 -18.32 -8.12 13.05
N LEU A 89 -19.60 -8.29 12.70
CA LEU A 89 -20.07 -8.26 11.32
C LEU A 89 -20.00 -6.85 10.74
N ALA A 90 -20.51 -5.85 11.48
CA ALA A 90 -20.48 -4.46 11.04
C ALA A 90 -19.04 -3.95 10.85
N PHE A 91 -18.14 -4.27 11.79
CA PHE A 91 -16.71 -3.97 11.67
C PHE A 91 -16.12 -4.55 10.39
N ARG A 92 -16.35 -5.83 10.10
CA ARG A 92 -15.87 -6.48 8.87
C ARG A 92 -16.44 -5.88 7.60
N ASN A 93 -17.69 -5.40 7.64
CA ASN A 93 -18.29 -4.73 6.50
C ASN A 93 -17.60 -3.39 6.22
N GLN A 94 -17.26 -2.62 7.26
CA GLN A 94 -16.46 -1.40 7.11
C GLN A 94 -15.06 -1.70 6.59
N GLU A 95 -14.40 -2.75 7.07
CA GLU A 95 -13.09 -3.17 6.52
C GLU A 95 -13.15 -3.48 5.03
N ARG A 96 -14.22 -4.13 4.59
CA ARG A 96 -14.41 -4.44 3.17
C ARG A 96 -14.65 -3.17 2.35
N LYS A 97 -15.42 -2.20 2.87
CA LYS A 97 -15.58 -0.89 2.23
C LYS A 97 -14.23 -0.17 2.10
N LEU A 98 -13.46 -0.12 3.18
CA LEU A 98 -12.13 0.50 3.21
C LEU A 98 -11.15 -0.18 2.25
N LEU A 99 -11.15 -1.52 2.20
CA LEU A 99 -10.32 -2.29 1.26
C LEU A 99 -10.60 -1.87 -0.18
N LYS A 100 -11.87 -1.92 -0.61
CA LYS A 100 -12.27 -1.53 -1.97
C LYS A 100 -11.87 -0.09 -2.31
N ALA A 101 -12.10 0.83 -1.38
CA ALA A 101 -11.74 2.24 -1.58
C ALA A 101 -10.22 2.42 -1.70
N THR A 102 -9.45 1.72 -0.87
CA THR A 102 -7.98 1.78 -0.88
C THR A 102 -7.41 1.16 -2.17
N GLU A 103 -7.94 0.02 -2.60
CA GLU A 103 -7.55 -0.64 -3.87
C GLU A 103 -7.83 0.27 -5.07
N ARG A 104 -9.00 0.91 -5.11
CA ARG A 104 -9.35 1.87 -6.17
C ARG A 104 -8.34 3.02 -6.21
N VAL A 105 -8.10 3.69 -5.08
CA VAL A 105 -7.17 4.82 -4.99
C VAL A 105 -5.74 4.40 -5.31
N ALA A 106 -5.31 3.21 -4.87
CA ALA A 106 -4.00 2.67 -5.22
C ALA A 106 -3.86 2.46 -6.74
N GLN A 107 -4.88 1.87 -7.38
CA GLN A 107 -4.87 1.66 -8.82
C GLN A 107 -4.89 2.97 -9.61
N GLU A 108 -5.69 3.96 -9.19
CA GLU A 108 -5.72 5.29 -9.79
C GLU A 108 -4.35 5.98 -9.72
N ASN A 109 -3.68 5.93 -8.57
CA ASN A 109 -2.34 6.50 -8.40
C ASN A 109 -1.29 5.77 -9.24
N ILE A 110 -1.33 4.44 -9.29
CA ILE A 110 -0.44 3.64 -10.14
C ILE A 110 -0.67 3.99 -11.62
N ASN A 111 -1.93 4.07 -12.07
CA ASN A 111 -2.25 4.42 -13.44
C ASN A 111 -1.78 5.84 -13.80
N ALA A 112 -1.95 6.80 -12.90
CA ALA A 112 -1.45 8.16 -13.08
C ALA A 112 0.08 8.20 -13.19
N ALA A 113 0.79 7.46 -12.33
CA ALA A 113 2.25 7.36 -12.39
C ALA A 113 2.74 6.69 -13.68
N LEU A 114 2.05 5.66 -14.16
CA LEU A 114 2.37 5.00 -15.43
C LEU A 114 2.14 5.92 -16.63
N SER A 115 1.05 6.70 -16.63
CA SER A 115 0.76 7.67 -17.70
C SER A 115 1.81 8.78 -17.77
N GLU A 116 2.30 9.25 -16.61
CA GLU A 116 3.37 10.25 -16.54
C GLU A 116 4.69 9.75 -17.15
N ILE A 117 5.03 8.48 -16.90
CA ILE A 117 6.24 7.88 -17.47
C ILE A 117 6.09 7.65 -18.97
N LYS A 118 4.92 7.19 -19.43
CA LYS A 118 4.68 6.93 -20.85
C LYS A 118 4.72 8.20 -21.70
N GLY A 119 4.29 9.33 -21.15
CA GLY A 119 4.15 10.57 -21.92
C GLY A 119 3.30 10.33 -23.18
N SER A 120 3.84 10.66 -24.35
CA SER A 120 3.20 10.42 -25.66
C SER A 120 3.54 9.07 -26.31
N ASN A 121 4.46 8.30 -25.73
CA ASN A 121 4.97 7.08 -26.35
C ASN A 121 4.11 5.86 -25.95
N SER A 122 3.84 4.98 -26.93
CA SER A 122 3.09 3.74 -26.71
C SER A 122 3.89 2.71 -25.90
N PHE A 123 5.22 2.80 -25.90
CA PHE A 123 6.14 1.93 -25.20
C PHE A 123 7.26 2.75 -24.55
N THR A 124 7.48 2.57 -23.25
CA THR A 124 8.50 3.31 -22.51
C THR A 124 9.34 2.38 -21.64
N LYS A 125 10.65 2.61 -21.65
CA LYS A 125 11.61 1.96 -20.77
C LYS A 125 11.72 2.74 -19.46
N CYS A 126 11.71 2.05 -18.33
CA CYS A 126 11.82 2.68 -17.01
C CYS A 126 12.71 1.86 -16.07
N GLY A 127 13.64 2.53 -15.40
CA GLY A 127 14.38 1.93 -14.29
C GLY A 127 13.52 1.84 -13.04
N ILE A 128 13.54 0.69 -12.37
CA ILE A 128 12.75 0.48 -11.15
C ILE A 128 13.59 -0.02 -9.98
N SER A 129 13.23 0.47 -8.80
CA SER A 129 13.63 -0.11 -7.52
C SER A 129 12.56 -1.10 -7.07
N ILE A 130 12.96 -2.31 -6.71
CA ILE A 130 12.11 -3.29 -6.05
C ILE A 130 12.46 -3.30 -4.55
N ASP A 131 11.44 -3.28 -3.71
CA ASP A 131 11.59 -3.47 -2.26
C ASP A 131 10.41 -4.27 -1.70
N GLY A 132 10.70 -5.12 -0.71
CA GLY A 132 9.75 -5.98 -0.03
C GLY A 132 9.49 -5.53 1.41
N THR A 133 8.25 -5.68 1.86
CA THR A 133 7.90 -5.52 3.27
C THR A 133 7.10 -6.72 3.77
N TRP A 134 7.29 -7.07 5.04
CA TRP A 134 6.68 -8.24 5.66
C TRP A 134 5.90 -7.85 6.91
N GLN A 135 4.84 -8.61 7.18
CA GLN A 135 4.01 -8.38 8.37
C GLN A 135 4.78 -8.56 9.69
N ARG A 136 5.73 -9.50 9.74
CA ARG A 136 6.56 -9.78 10.91
C ARG A 136 8.03 -9.64 10.55
N ARG A 137 8.86 -9.32 11.54
CA ARG A 137 10.33 -9.34 11.38
C ARG A 137 10.82 -10.80 11.31
N GLY A 138 11.90 -11.00 10.56
CA GLY A 138 12.53 -12.32 10.37
C GLY A 138 11.88 -13.15 9.26
N TYR A 139 12.33 -14.40 9.13
CA TYR A 139 11.96 -15.29 8.02
C TYR A 139 10.64 -16.06 8.22
N SER A 140 9.82 -15.67 9.20
CA SER A 140 8.59 -16.39 9.59
C SER A 140 7.30 -15.65 9.19
N SER A 141 7.37 -14.73 8.24
CA SER A 141 6.23 -13.95 7.80
C SER A 141 5.35 -14.72 6.82
N LEU A 142 4.04 -14.74 7.11
CA LEU A 142 3.06 -15.38 6.24
C LEU A 142 2.45 -14.42 5.21
N ASN A 143 2.71 -13.13 5.35
CA ASN A 143 2.23 -12.07 4.49
C ASN A 143 3.40 -11.16 4.09
N GLY A 144 3.45 -10.79 2.83
CA GLY A 144 4.43 -9.87 2.26
C GLY A 144 3.80 -8.97 1.21
N CYS A 145 4.43 -7.82 0.95
CA CYS A 145 4.08 -6.93 -0.13
C CYS A 145 5.37 -6.50 -0.81
N VAL A 146 5.42 -6.60 -2.13
CA VAL A 146 6.55 -6.16 -2.95
C VAL A 146 6.09 -4.98 -3.78
N SER A 147 6.89 -3.92 -3.83
CA SER A 147 6.57 -2.72 -4.60
C SER A 147 7.65 -2.43 -5.63
N ALA A 148 7.21 -2.00 -6.82
CA ALA A 148 8.07 -1.39 -7.82
C ALA A 148 7.92 0.13 -7.79
N ILE A 149 9.04 0.82 -7.64
CA ILE A 149 9.13 2.27 -7.57
C ILE A 149 9.98 2.74 -8.73
N SER A 150 9.46 3.67 -9.53
CA SER A 150 10.23 4.34 -10.59
C SER A 150 11.44 5.05 -9.99
N VAL A 151 12.61 4.82 -10.55
CA VAL A 151 13.85 5.51 -10.13
C VAL A 151 13.78 6.99 -10.47
N ASP A 152 13.20 7.35 -11.61
CA ASP A 152 13.16 8.71 -12.11
C ASP A 152 12.13 9.57 -11.34
N THR A 153 10.93 9.02 -11.12
CA THR A 153 9.81 9.79 -10.52
C THR A 153 9.66 9.57 -9.02
N GLY A 154 10.23 8.49 -8.48
CA GLY A 154 10.01 8.07 -7.09
C GLY A 154 8.58 7.59 -6.81
N LYS A 155 7.76 7.35 -7.84
CA LYS A 155 6.35 6.92 -7.72
C LYS A 155 6.22 5.40 -7.85
N ILE A 156 5.20 4.86 -7.19
CA ILE A 156 4.88 3.43 -7.25
C ILE A 156 4.26 3.10 -8.61
N LEU A 157 4.83 2.11 -9.30
CA LEU A 157 4.38 1.64 -10.61
C LEU A 157 3.64 0.30 -10.54
N ASP A 158 3.94 -0.52 -9.54
CA ASP A 158 3.20 -1.75 -9.28
C ASP A 158 3.41 -2.24 -7.84
N ILE A 159 2.46 -3.06 -7.36
CA ILE A 159 2.53 -3.73 -6.07
C ILE A 159 2.08 -5.19 -6.22
N GLU A 160 2.71 -6.08 -5.46
CA GLU A 160 2.32 -7.49 -5.35
C GLU A 160 2.15 -7.86 -3.88
N VAL A 161 0.90 -8.01 -3.45
CA VAL A 161 0.56 -8.47 -2.10
C VAL A 161 0.46 -9.99 -2.12
N MET A 162 1.25 -10.66 -1.28
CA MET A 162 1.29 -12.11 -1.16
C MET A 162 0.90 -12.57 0.25
N THR A 163 0.17 -13.67 0.30
CA THR A 163 -0.22 -14.33 1.54
C THR A 163 -0.13 -15.85 1.39
N GLN A 164 0.44 -16.48 2.41
CA GLN A 164 0.46 -17.94 2.63
C GLN A 164 -0.59 -18.37 3.66
N TYR A 165 -1.25 -17.41 4.29
CA TYR A 165 -2.13 -17.67 5.41
C TYR A 165 -3.58 -17.44 5.02
N CYS A 166 -4.37 -18.51 5.13
CA CYS A 166 -5.82 -18.40 5.12
C CYS A 166 -6.36 -18.70 6.51
N HIS A 167 -7.05 -17.74 7.12
CA HIS A 167 -7.67 -17.92 8.44
C HIS A 167 -8.77 -18.98 8.45
N ILE A 168 -9.47 -19.16 7.31
CA ILE A 168 -10.55 -20.14 7.17
C ILE A 168 -9.95 -21.56 7.11
N CYS A 169 -8.93 -21.78 6.26
CA CYS A 169 -8.21 -23.05 6.18
C CYS A 169 -7.51 -23.40 7.49
N ALA A 170 -6.89 -22.42 8.16
CA ALA A 170 -6.23 -22.63 9.45
C ALA A 170 -7.19 -23.10 10.55
N LYS A 171 -8.51 -22.91 10.37
CA LYS A 171 -9.54 -23.39 11.28
C LYS A 171 -10.14 -24.75 10.89
N GLY A 172 -9.57 -25.44 9.91
CA GLY A 172 -10.05 -26.74 9.43
C GLY A 172 -11.24 -26.65 8.47
N ASN A 173 -11.63 -25.44 8.04
CA ASN A 173 -12.78 -25.23 7.14
C ASN A 173 -12.37 -25.23 5.65
N SER A 174 -11.37 -26.03 5.30
CA SER A 174 -10.77 -26.12 3.96
C SER A 174 -11.77 -26.57 2.88
N GLN A 175 -12.85 -27.24 3.27
CA GLN A 175 -13.93 -27.69 2.39
C GLN A 175 -14.98 -26.60 2.08
N SER A 176 -14.87 -25.41 2.68
CA SER A 176 -15.75 -24.27 2.32
C SER A 176 -15.32 -23.67 0.98
N SER A 177 -16.00 -24.09 -0.09
CA SER A 177 -15.67 -23.82 -1.49
C SER A 177 -15.74 -22.35 -1.96
N LYS A 178 -15.94 -21.37 -1.07
CA LYS A 178 -16.19 -19.96 -1.42
C LYS A 178 -15.33 -18.98 -0.62
N HIS A 179 -14.02 -19.19 -0.56
CA HIS A 179 -13.13 -18.15 -0.05
C HIS A 179 -11.84 -18.04 -0.87
N VAL A 180 -11.29 -16.82 -0.95
CA VAL A 180 -9.98 -16.57 -1.57
C VAL A 180 -8.91 -17.04 -0.60
N CYS A 181 -8.19 -18.09 -0.98
CA CYS A 181 -7.11 -18.68 -0.18
C CYS A 181 -5.78 -17.93 -0.41
N SER A 182 -4.68 -18.51 0.07
CA SER A 182 -3.31 -18.04 -0.18
C SER A 182 -3.00 -17.95 -1.67
N ASN A 183 -2.37 -16.85 -2.10
CA ASN A 183 -1.89 -16.65 -3.47
C ASN A 183 -0.38 -16.92 -3.61
N TYR A 184 0.26 -17.43 -2.55
CA TYR A 184 1.68 -17.77 -2.53
C TYR A 184 1.97 -19.02 -1.69
N LYS A 185 2.97 -19.80 -2.12
CA LYS A 185 3.51 -20.97 -1.41
C LYS A 185 5.04 -20.93 -1.53
N GLY A 186 5.75 -21.06 -0.42
CA GLY A 186 7.22 -20.93 -0.39
C GLY A 186 7.76 -20.47 0.97
N SER A 187 8.94 -19.87 0.99
CA SER A 187 9.48 -19.22 2.20
C SER A 187 9.17 -17.72 2.20
N ALA A 188 9.16 -17.08 3.38
CA ALA A 188 8.94 -15.64 3.48
C ALA A 188 9.99 -14.84 2.68
N GLY A 189 11.27 -15.24 2.75
CA GLY A 189 12.35 -14.59 2.02
C GLY A 189 12.24 -14.71 0.50
N ASN A 190 11.58 -15.76 0.00
CA ASN A 190 11.37 -15.94 -1.44
C ASN A 190 10.13 -15.18 -1.97
N MET A 191 9.37 -14.50 -1.10
CA MET A 191 8.26 -13.65 -1.55
C MET A 191 8.78 -12.51 -2.41
N GLU A 192 9.88 -11.85 -2.03
CA GLU A 192 10.41 -10.71 -2.80
C GLU A 192 10.77 -11.10 -4.24
N VAL A 193 11.47 -12.23 -4.39
CA VAL A 193 11.86 -12.79 -5.69
C VAL A 193 10.65 -13.09 -6.58
N VAL A 194 9.61 -13.72 -6.02
CA VAL A 194 8.39 -14.06 -6.76
C VAL A 194 7.54 -12.82 -7.03
N GLY A 195 7.50 -11.87 -6.11
CA GLY A 195 6.80 -10.61 -6.30
C GLY A 195 7.46 -9.76 -7.39
N ALA A 196 8.79 -9.68 -7.40
CA ALA A 196 9.54 -9.05 -8.49
C ALA A 196 9.19 -9.69 -9.83
N TYR A 197 9.27 -11.02 -9.93
CA TYR A 197 8.91 -11.74 -11.15
C TYR A 197 7.50 -11.40 -11.65
N ARG A 198 6.49 -11.46 -10.77
CA ARG A 198 5.09 -11.15 -11.13
C ARG A 198 4.90 -9.70 -11.58
N ILE A 199 5.64 -8.77 -10.98
CA ILE A 199 5.61 -7.36 -11.38
C ILE A 199 6.22 -7.16 -12.78
N PHE A 200 7.36 -7.81 -13.06
CA PHE A 200 7.98 -7.76 -14.39
C PHE A 200 7.09 -8.41 -15.46
N GLU A 201 6.46 -9.53 -15.15
CA GLU A 201 5.51 -10.19 -16.06
C GLU A 201 4.31 -9.28 -16.38
N ARG A 202 3.76 -8.58 -15.38
CA ARG A 202 2.67 -7.61 -15.58
C ARG A 202 3.07 -6.36 -16.34
N SER A 203 4.35 -5.99 -16.35
CA SER A 203 4.82 -4.78 -17.04
C SER A 203 4.52 -4.84 -18.54
N ASN A 204 4.60 -6.03 -19.13
CA ASN A 204 4.26 -6.30 -20.53
C ASN A 204 2.79 -5.94 -20.83
N VAL A 205 1.86 -6.34 -19.96
CA VAL A 205 0.42 -6.01 -20.09
C VAL A 205 0.18 -4.50 -19.94
N ARG A 206 1.04 -3.82 -19.19
CA ARG A 206 0.97 -2.37 -18.95
C ARG A 206 1.71 -1.55 -19.99
N ASN A 207 2.30 -2.14 -21.04
CA ASN A 207 3.11 -1.44 -22.05
C ASN A 207 4.24 -0.59 -21.43
N VAL A 208 4.86 -1.09 -20.37
CA VAL A 208 6.07 -0.49 -19.77
C VAL A 208 7.13 -1.58 -19.65
N GLN A 209 8.32 -1.30 -20.17
CA GLN A 209 9.45 -2.22 -20.03
C GLN A 209 10.35 -1.75 -18.90
N TYR A 210 10.48 -2.58 -17.88
CA TYR A 210 11.47 -2.35 -16.84
C TYR A 210 12.83 -2.78 -17.36
N ASN A 211 13.75 -1.83 -17.55
CA ASN A 211 15.06 -2.06 -18.20
C ASN A 211 16.23 -2.01 -17.22
N GLU A 212 16.04 -1.39 -16.05
CA GLU A 212 17.00 -1.41 -14.95
C GLU A 212 16.33 -1.89 -13.67
N TYR A 213 17.08 -2.67 -12.89
CA TYR A 213 16.64 -3.22 -11.60
C TYR A 213 17.59 -2.72 -10.50
N TYR A 214 17.00 -2.12 -9.46
CA TYR A 214 17.68 -1.71 -8.24
C TYR A 214 17.05 -2.45 -7.05
N GLY A 215 17.88 -3.09 -6.23
CA GLY A 215 17.46 -3.87 -5.07
C GLY A 215 18.37 -3.64 -3.86
N ASP A 216 18.07 -4.31 -2.75
CA ASP A 216 18.72 -4.09 -1.44
C ASP A 216 20.11 -4.74 -1.29
N GLY A 217 20.60 -5.40 -2.35
CA GLY A 217 21.91 -6.05 -2.41
C GLY A 217 21.84 -7.58 -2.41
N ASP A 218 20.65 -8.16 -2.20
CA ASP A 218 20.37 -9.53 -2.57
C ASP A 218 20.31 -9.65 -4.11
N SER A 219 20.98 -10.66 -4.66
CA SER A 219 21.01 -10.87 -6.12
C SER A 219 19.90 -11.80 -6.62
N LYS A 220 19.10 -12.39 -5.72
CA LYS A 220 18.09 -13.39 -6.08
C LYS A 220 16.92 -12.75 -6.82
N GLY A 221 16.51 -11.55 -6.40
CA GLY A 221 15.49 -10.78 -7.10
C GLY A 221 15.93 -10.39 -8.51
N TYR A 222 17.19 -9.96 -8.68
CA TYR A 222 17.75 -9.67 -10.01
C TYR A 222 17.80 -10.91 -10.90
N GLU A 223 18.28 -12.02 -10.37
CA GLU A 223 18.46 -13.26 -11.12
C GLU A 223 17.14 -13.80 -11.67
N SER A 224 16.03 -13.64 -10.93
CA SER A 224 14.71 -14.09 -11.38
C SER A 224 14.13 -13.25 -12.51
N VAL A 225 14.53 -11.99 -12.64
CA VAL A 225 13.98 -11.04 -13.63
C VAL A 225 14.96 -10.71 -14.76
N LYS A 226 16.19 -11.23 -14.71
CA LYS A 226 17.25 -10.90 -15.69
C LYS A 226 16.82 -11.10 -17.14
N ASN A 227 15.99 -12.11 -17.42
CA ASN A 227 15.53 -12.42 -18.77
C ASN A 227 14.60 -11.33 -19.34
N PHE A 228 13.88 -10.58 -18.50
CA PHE A 228 13.04 -9.47 -18.95
C PHE A 228 13.85 -8.22 -19.33
N LEU A 229 15.05 -8.06 -18.76
CA LEU A 229 15.88 -6.87 -18.94
C LEU A 229 16.58 -6.81 -20.30
N TRP A 230 16.76 -7.95 -20.97
CA TRP A 230 17.53 -8.09 -22.21
C TRP A 230 16.69 -8.47 -23.43
N ASN A 231 15.36 -8.49 -23.30
CA ASN A 231 14.42 -8.64 -24.42
C ASN A 231 14.08 -7.27 -25.03
#